data_AF-A0A2D4VYY0-F1
#
_entry.id   AF-A0A2D4VYY0-F1
#
_cell.length_a   1.000
_cell.length_b   1.000
_cell.length_c   1.000
_cell.angle_alpha   90.00
_cell.angle_beta   90.00
_cell.angle_gamma   90.00
#
_symmetry.space_group_name_H-M   'P 1'
#
loop_
_entity.id
_entity.type
_entity.pdbx_description
1 polymer ?
#
loop_
_entity_poly.entity_id
_entity_poly.type
_entity_poly.pdbx_seq_one_letter_code
_entity_poly.pdbx_strand_id
1 'polypeptide(L)' 'MPTIVEKILSRASGAAAVRAGDYLTCSVDLAMVHDSSGPRRLAPKLAELGMR' A
#
# COMPACT_ATOMS: atom_id res chain seq x y z
N MET A 1 3.23 -16.29 -18.91
CA MET A 1 2.28 -15.19 -19.21
C MET A 1 1.97 -14.51 -17.88
N PRO A 2 2.11 -13.18 -17.72
CA PRO A 2 1.92 -12.55 -16.42
C PRO A 2 0.44 -12.55 -16.03
N THR A 3 0.17 -12.81 -14.74
CA THR A 3 -1.17 -12.72 -14.15
C THR A 3 -1.65 -11.27 -14.11
N ILE A 4 -2.95 -11.06 -13.85
CA ILE A 4 -3.49 -9.70 -13.66
C ILE A 4 -2.83 -8.99 -12.47
N VAL A 5 -2.56 -9.73 -11.38
CA VAL A 5 -1.91 -9.19 -10.18
C VAL A 5 -0.48 -8.74 -10.50
N GLU A 6 0.29 -9.57 -11.22
CA GLU A 6 1.65 -9.21 -11.63
C GLU A 6 1.66 -7.97 -12.53
N LYS A 7 0.69 -7.80 -13.43
CA LYS A 7 0.58 -6.59 -14.26
C LYS A 7 0.28 -5.34 -13.42
N ILE A 8 -0.67 -5.43 -12.49
CA ILE A 8 -1.03 -4.30 -11.60
C ILE A 8 0.17 -3.91 -10.74
N LEU A 9 0.83 -4.89 -10.10
CA LEU A 9 1.97 -4.64 -9.22
C LEU A 9 3.22 -4.17 -9.98
N SER A 10 3.46 -4.64 -11.21
CA SER A 10 4.53 -4.10 -12.06
C SER A 10 4.32 -2.60 -12.29
N ARG A 11 3.09 -2.19 -12.65
CA ARG A 11 2.75 -0.77 -12.81
C ARG A 11 2.86 0.01 -11.50
N ALA A 12 2.30 -0.51 -10.40
CA ALA A 12 2.24 0.21 -9.12
C ALA A 12 3.61 0.38 -8.46
N SER A 13 4.54 -0.56 -8.69
CA SER A 13 5.93 -0.49 -8.19
C SER A 13 6.89 0.21 -9.14
N GLY A 14 6.51 0.43 -10.40
CA GLY A 14 7.40 0.96 -11.45
C GLY A 14 8.39 -0.07 -12.02
N ALA A 15 8.30 -1.34 -11.61
CA ALA A 15 9.14 -2.41 -12.15
C ALA A 15 8.68 -2.85 -13.54
N ALA A 16 9.64 -3.24 -14.39
CA ALA A 16 9.33 -3.71 -15.75
C ALA A 16 8.55 -5.04 -15.77
N ALA A 17 8.79 -5.92 -14.80
CA ALA A 17 8.06 -7.16 -14.57
C ALA A 17 8.24 -7.60 -13.11
N VAL A 18 7.26 -8.34 -12.58
CA VAL A 18 7.30 -8.92 -11.22
C VAL A 18 6.83 -10.39 -11.24
N ARG A 19 7.13 -11.12 -10.16
CA ARG A 19 6.74 -12.51 -9.92
C ARG A 19 6.26 -12.70 -8.48
N ALA A 20 5.50 -13.77 -8.26
CA ALA A 20 5.16 -14.21 -6.91
C ALA A 20 6.44 -14.50 -6.09
N GLY A 21 6.55 -13.90 -4.91
CA GLY A 21 7.73 -13.98 -4.04
C GLY A 21 8.55 -12.70 -3.98
N ASP A 22 8.34 -11.76 -4.92
CA ASP A 22 9.04 -10.47 -4.91
C ASP A 22 8.55 -9.57 -3.76
N TYR A 23 9.47 -8.84 -3.13
CA TYR A 23 9.17 -7.75 -2.19
C TYR A 23 9.18 -6.42 -2.93
N LEU A 24 8.05 -5.70 -2.89
CA LEU A 24 7.83 -4.49 -3.68
C LEU A 24 7.39 -3.33 -2.80
N THR A 25 7.85 -2.12 -3.13
CA THR A 25 7.20 -0.87 -2.67
C THR A 25 6.31 -0.38 -3.80
N CYS A 26 5.03 -0.14 -3.51
CA CYS A 26 4.04 0.24 -4.52
C CYS A 26 3.37 1.56 -4.16
N SER A 27 2.99 2.32 -5.20
CA SER A 27 2.09 3.46 -5.07
C SER A 27 0.69 2.96 -4.72
N VAL A 28 0.05 3.59 -3.73
CA VAL A 28 -1.31 3.27 -3.28
C VAL A 28 -2.29 4.26 -3.90
N ASP A 29 -3.25 3.76 -4.68
CA ASP A 29 -4.27 4.62 -5.33
C ASP A 29 -5.35 5.10 -4.34
N LEU A 30 -5.74 4.25 -3.38
CA LEU A 30 -6.73 4.57 -2.36
C LEU A 30 -6.42 3.83 -1.06
N ALA A 31 -6.33 4.57 0.04
CA ALA A 31 -6.31 4.02 1.40
C ALA A 31 -7.57 4.48 2.15
N MET A 32 -8.42 3.53 2.55
CA MET A 32 -9.67 3.82 3.26
C MET A 32 -9.58 3.35 4.71
N VAL A 33 -10.07 4.17 5.64
CA VAL A 33 -10.09 3.87 7.07
C VAL A 33 -11.50 4.07 7.60
N HIS A 34 -12.04 3.06 8.29
CA HIS A 34 -13.33 3.15 8.97
C HIS A 34 -13.20 3.85 10.34
N ASP A 35 -14.32 4.28 10.87
CA ASP A 35 -14.46 4.96 12.17
C ASP A 35 -13.73 4.24 13.32
N SER A 36 -13.84 2.91 13.41
CA SER A 36 -13.22 2.13 14.48
C SER A 36 -11.70 2.00 14.37
N SER A 37 -11.12 2.28 13.20
CA SER A 37 -9.68 2.19 12.90
C SER A 37 -8.99 3.54 12.70
N GLY A 38 -9.72 4.62 12.43
CA GLY A 38 -9.15 5.96 12.23
C GLY A 38 -8.70 6.61 13.53
N PRO A 39 -9.59 7.27 14.29
CA PRO A 39 -9.23 7.99 15.51
C PRO A 39 -8.58 7.10 16.57
N ARG A 40 -9.04 5.85 16.69
CA ARG A 40 -8.59 4.97 17.77
C ARG A 40 -7.26 4.26 17.48
N ARG A 41 -6.98 3.87 16.23
CA ARG A 41 -5.78 3.08 15.90
C ARG A 41 -4.74 3.88 15.13
N LEU A 42 -5.15 4.66 14.14
CA LEU A 42 -4.23 5.38 13.27
C LEU A 42 -3.77 6.70 13.88
N ALA A 43 -4.67 7.48 14.49
CA ALA A 43 -4.33 8.79 15.06
C ALA A 43 -3.15 8.76 16.07
N PRO A 44 -3.08 7.85 17.07
CA PRO A 44 -1.92 7.83 17.98
C PRO A 44 -0.62 7.47 17.24
N LYS A 45 -0.66 6.60 16.23
CA LYS A 45 0.51 6.24 15.42
C LYS A 45 0.99 7.40 14.54
N LEU A 46 0.05 8.18 13.98
CA LEU A 46 0.39 9.38 13.22
C LEU A 46 1.02 10.45 14.13
N ALA A 47 0.51 10.61 15.36
CA ALA A 47 1.08 11.53 16.34
C ALA A 47 2.52 11.16 16.72
N GLU A 48 2.84 9.86 16.87
CA GLU A 48 4.22 9.39 17.07
C GLU A 48 5.16 9.76 15.90
N LEU A 49 4.60 9.91 14.69
CA LEU A 49 5.33 10.35 13.49
C LEU A 49 5.30 11.88 13.30
N GLY A 50 4.76 12.64 14.26
CA GLY A 50 4.65 14.10 14.19
C GLY A 50 3.56 14.59 13.24
N MET A 51 2.66 13.71 12.80
CA MET A 51 1.52 14.03 11.94
C MET A 51 0.28 14.31 12.78
N ARG A 52 -0.59 15.20 12.30
CA ARG A 52 -1.89 15.52 12.92
C ARG A 52 -3.03 15.08 12.02
#